data_AF-A0A377VB54-F1
#
_entry.id   AF-A0A377VB54-F1
#
_cell.length_a   1.000
_cell.length_b   1.000
_cell.length_c   1.000
_cell.angle_alpha   90.00
_cell.angle_beta   90.00
_cell.angle_gamma   90.00
#
_symmetry.space_group_name_H-M   'P 1'
#
loop_
_entity.id
_entity.type
_entity.pdbx_description
1 polymer ?
#
loop_
_entity_poly.entity_id
_entity_poly.type
_entity_poly.pdbx_seq_one_letter_code
_entity_poly.pdbx_strand_id
1 'polypeptide(L)' 'MLHRAYFGKAKSEVAAKELPGMSLRELSIILLLVLLLVLLGFFPQPILDTSHAAMSNIQQWFVNSVSTTRP' A
#
# COMPACT_ATOMS: atom_id res chain seq x y z
N MET A 1 7.91 -1.23 14.82
CA MET A 1 7.46 -2.63 14.93
C MET A 1 8.37 -3.61 14.19
N LEU A 2 8.91 -3.27 13.00
CA LEU A 2 9.87 -4.09 12.24
C LEU A 2 11.13 -4.50 13.05
N HIS A 3 11.75 -3.55 13.75
CA HIS A 3 12.88 -3.80 14.64
C HIS A 3 12.54 -4.89 15.67
N ARG A 4 11.42 -4.78 16.37
CA ARG A 4 11.00 -5.74 17.41
C ARG A 4 10.71 -7.14 16.87
N ALA A 5 10.27 -7.26 15.61
CA ALA A 5 9.87 -8.53 15.01
C ALA A 5 11.06 -9.33 14.47
N TYR A 6 12.02 -8.66 13.81
CA TYR A 6 13.11 -9.33 13.09
C TYR A 6 14.50 -9.09 13.69
N PHE A 7 14.66 -8.07 14.55
CA PHE A 7 15.96 -7.66 15.08
C PHE A 7 16.00 -7.80 16.61
N GLY A 8 17.17 -8.10 17.17
CA GLY A 8 17.38 -8.34 18.60
C GLY A 8 17.98 -9.72 18.89
N LYS A 9 18.14 -10.06 20.17
CA LYS A 9 18.66 -11.38 20.57
C LYS A 9 17.63 -12.47 20.24
N ALA A 10 18.10 -13.61 19.72
CA ALA A 10 17.26 -14.75 19.41
C ALA A 10 16.46 -15.20 20.65
N LYS A 11 15.14 -15.35 20.51
CA LYS A 11 14.23 -15.68 21.62
C LYS A 11 14.07 -17.20 21.77
N SER A 12 14.81 -17.79 22.70
CA SER A 12 14.64 -19.18 23.22
C SER A 12 14.71 -20.31 22.17
N GLU A 13 14.81 -21.54 22.67
CA GLU A 13 15.09 -22.83 22.02
C GLU A 13 14.26 -23.12 20.74
N VAL A 14 13.09 -22.48 20.59
CA VAL A 14 12.21 -22.58 19.41
C VAL A 14 12.62 -21.64 18.27
N ALA A 15 13.21 -20.47 18.57
CA ALA A 15 13.78 -19.58 17.56
C ALA A 15 15.19 -20.01 17.12
N ALA A 16 15.81 -20.94 17.85
CA ALA A 16 17.04 -21.62 17.43
C ALA A 16 16.76 -22.75 16.42
N LYS A 17 15.49 -23.18 16.30
CA LYS A 17 15.04 -24.15 15.31
C LYS A 17 14.50 -23.39 14.10
N GLU A 18 14.93 -23.78 12.90
CA GLU A 18 14.48 -23.14 11.66
C GLU A 18 12.96 -23.26 11.54
N LEU A 19 12.29 -22.11 11.41
CA LEU A 19 10.85 -22.04 11.16
C LEU A 19 10.56 -22.62 9.76
N PRO A 20 9.41 -23.28 9.57
CA PRO A 20 9.03 -23.77 8.25
C PRO A 20 9.01 -22.62 7.25
N GLY A 21 9.58 -22.88 6.07
CA GLY A 21 9.63 -21.91 4.99
C GLY A 21 8.24 -21.49 4.51
N MET A 22 8.19 -20.31 3.90
CA MET A 22 6.98 -19.75 3.33
C MET A 22 6.45 -20.63 2.19
N SER A 23 5.13 -20.83 2.14
CA SER A 23 4.50 -21.55 1.03
C SER A 23 4.63 -20.76 -0.27
N LEU A 24 4.71 -21.46 -1.42
CA LEU A 24 4.78 -20.82 -2.75
C LEU A 24 3.62 -19.84 -3.00
N ARG A 25 2.45 -20.12 -2.42
CA ARG A 25 1.27 -19.24 -2.48
C ARG A 25 1.50 -17.92 -1.75
N GLU A 26 2.08 -17.98 -0.57
CA GLU A 26 2.29 -16.79 0.26
C GLU A 26 3.40 -15.93 -0.37
N LEU A 27 4.44 -16.57 -0.90
CA LEU A 27 5.50 -15.90 -1.64
C LEU A 27 4.97 -15.21 -2.90
N SER A 28 4.13 -15.87 -3.70
CA SER A 28 3.61 -15.30 -4.95
C SER A 28 2.72 -14.08 -4.71
N ILE A 29 1.88 -14.11 -3.66
CA ILE A 29 1.03 -12.97 -3.28
C ILE A 29 1.90 -11.78 -2.85
N ILE A 30 2.93 -12.01 -2.00
CA ILE A 30 3.82 -10.93 -1.56
C ILE A 30 4.58 -10.33 -2.75
N LEU A 31 5.13 -11.17 -3.63
CA LEU A 31 5.86 -10.70 -4.81
C LEU A 31 4.96 -9.90 -5.75
N LEU A 32 3.71 -10.35 -5.97
CA LEU A 32 2.73 -9.61 -6.77
C LEU A 32 2.43 -8.23 -6.17
N LEU A 33 2.23 -8.15 -4.85
CA LEU A 33 2.00 -6.89 -4.16
C LEU A 33 3.20 -5.95 -4.26
N VAL A 34 4.43 -6.46 -4.08
CA VAL A 34 5.65 -5.67 -4.24
C VAL A 34 5.76 -5.13 -5.67
N LEU A 35 5.50 -5.97 -6.67
CA LEU A 35 5.53 -5.55 -8.08
C LEU A 35 4.52 -4.42 -8.35
N LEU A 36 3.28 -4.57 -7.88
CA LEU A 36 2.24 -3.56 -8.01
C LEU A 36 2.64 -2.24 -7.33
N LEU A 37 3.22 -2.30 -6.13
CA LEU A 37 3.69 -1.11 -5.41
C LEU A 37 4.84 -0.41 -6.13
N VAL A 38 5.80 -1.16 -6.67
CA VAL A 38 6.92 -0.60 -7.42
C VAL A 38 6.43 0.03 -8.72
N LEU A 39 5.56 -0.65 -9.47
CA LEU A 39 4.98 -0.11 -10.70
C LEU A 39 4.19 1.16 -10.42
N LEU A 40 3.36 1.16 -9.38
CA LEU A 40 2.59 2.34 -8.96
C LEU A 40 3.50 3.49 -8.55
N GLY A 41 4.59 3.21 -7.82
CA GLY A 41 5.55 4.21 -7.37
C GLY A 41 6.35 4.83 -8.51
N PHE A 42 6.71 4.04 -9.53
CA PHE A 42 7.48 4.53 -10.68
C PHE A 42 6.60 5.17 -11.75
N PHE A 43 5.43 4.60 -12.00
CA PHE A 43 4.50 5.03 -13.03
C PHE A 43 3.07 5.18 -12.47
N PRO A 44 2.80 6.25 -11.70
CA PRO A 44 1.48 6.48 -11.12
C PRO A 44 0.45 6.97 -12.14
N GLN A 45 0.89 7.42 -13.33
CA GLN A 45 0.06 8.09 -14.33
C GLN A 45 -1.23 7.32 -14.69
N PRO A 46 -1.24 6.00 -14.93
CA PRO A 46 -2.47 5.29 -15.29
C PRO A 46 -3.56 5.38 -14.22
N ILE A 47 -3.18 5.36 -12.95
CA ILE A 47 -4.12 5.48 -11.84
C ILE A 47 -4.63 6.92 -11.70
N LEU A 48 -3.73 7.89 -11.88
CA LEU A 48 -4.09 9.31 -11.86
C LEU A 48 -5.03 9.65 -13.02
N ASP A 49 -4.72 9.22 -14.23
CA ASP A 49 -5.53 9.47 -15.43
C ASP A 49 -6.90 8.81 -15.33
N THR A 50 -6.97 7.57 -14.84
CA THR A 50 -8.24 6.85 -14.66
C THR A 50 -9.14 7.53 -13.62
N SER A 51 -8.56 8.02 -12.53
CA SER A 51 -9.32 8.68 -11.45
C SER A 51 -9.58 10.17 -11.69
N HIS A 52 -8.87 10.80 -12.63
CA HIS A 52 -8.86 12.24 -12.84
C HIS A 52 -10.27 12.84 -13.04
N ALA A 53 -11.09 12.22 -13.91
CA ALA A 53 -12.42 12.73 -14.20
C ALA A 53 -13.34 12.71 -12.96
N ALA A 54 -13.34 11.59 -12.22
CA ALA A 54 -14.15 11.47 -11.01
C ALA A 54 -13.71 12.45 -9.92
N MET A 55 -12.39 12.56 -9.71
CA MET A 55 -11.83 13.47 -8.71
C MET A 55 -12.10 14.94 -9.06
N SER A 56 -11.91 15.33 -10.33
CA SER A 56 -12.21 16.70 -10.79
C SER A 56 -13.68 17.05 -10.60
N ASN A 57 -14.59 16.14 -10.95
CA ASN A 57 -16.03 16.37 -10.77
C ASN A 57 -16.35 16.61 -9.29
N ILE A 58 -15.94 15.70 -8.39
CA ILE A 58 -16.20 15.83 -6.96
C ILE A 58 -15.60 17.12 -6.41
N GLN A 59 -14.37 17.47 -6.81
CA GLN A 59 -13.70 18.70 -6.38
C GLN A 59 -14.46 19.96 -6.84
N GLN A 60 -14.96 19.98 -8.07
CA GLN A 60 -15.77 21.10 -8.59
C GLN A 60 -17.08 21.24 -7.81
N TRP A 61 -17.83 20.15 -7.61
CA TRP A 61 -19.08 20.16 -6.84
C TRP A 61 -18.85 20.69 -5.42
N PHE A 62 -17.80 20.21 -4.76
CA PHE A 62 -17.45 20.65 -3.41
C PHE A 62 -17.13 22.15 -3.36
N VAL A 63 -16.20 22.65 -4.20
CA VAL A 63 -15.81 24.07 -4.20
C VAL A 63 -16.99 24.99 -4.53
N ASN A 64 -17.82 24.61 -5.50
CA ASN A 64 -18.98 25.39 -5.90
C ASN A 64 -20.06 25.43 -4.81
N SER A 65 -20.25 24.33 -4.07
CA SER A 65 -21.19 24.28 -2.95
C SER A 65 -20.79 25.22 -1.80
N VAL A 66 -19.49 25.29 -1.49
CA VAL A 66 -18.96 26.19 -0.46
C VAL A 66 -19.07 27.66 -0.91
N SER A 67 -18.79 27.94 -2.19
CA SER A 67 -18.89 29.29 -2.76
C SER A 67 -20.34 29.79 -2.83
N THR A 68 -21.32 28.90 -3.03
CA THR A 68 -22.75 29.23 -3.02
C THR A 68 -23.32 29.43 -1.60
N THR A 69 -22.66 28.89 -0.56
CA THR A 69 -23.17 28.91 0.83
C THR A 69 -22.49 29.93 1.75
N ARG A 70 -21.45 30.65 1.27
CA ARG A 70 -20.93 31.87 1.91
C ARG A 70 -21.39 33.11 1.13
N PRO A 71 -21.97 34.14 1.78
CA PRO A 71 -22.37 35.38 1.12
C PRO A 71 -21.16 36.18 0.62
#